data_AF-K2CFI3-F1
#
_entry.id   AF-K2CFI3-F1
#
_cell.length_a   1.000
_cell.length_b   1.000
_cell.length_c   1.000
_cell.angle_alpha   90.00
_cell.angle_beta   90.00
_cell.angle_gamma   90.00
#
_symmetry.space_group_name_H-M   'P 1'
#
loop_
_entity.id
_entity.type
_entity.pdbx_description
1 polymer ?
#
loop_
_entity_poly.entity_id
_entity_poly.type
_entity_poly.pdbx_seq_one_letter_code
_entity_poly.pdbx_strand_id
1 'polypeptide(L)' 'MRNQPTYIIAEAGVNHNGDINLALQLIDIAVDSGADAIKFQTFVSEKLVSIHASKAIYQKNTTDP' A
#
# COMPACT_ATOMS: atom_id res chain seq x y z
N MET A 1 -32.07 -8.19 10.10
CA MET A 1 -30.84 -7.59 9.55
C MET A 1 -29.66 -8.40 10.06
N ARG A 2 -28.69 -8.78 9.22
CA ARG A 2 -27.49 -9.51 9.69
C ARG A 2 -26.64 -8.52 10.48
N ASN A 3 -26.50 -8.76 11.78
CA ASN A 3 -25.75 -7.92 12.71
C ASN A 3 -24.27 -8.32 12.68
N GLN A 4 -23.57 -8.00 11.59
CA GLN A 4 -22.12 -8.19 11.50
C GLN A 4 -21.41 -6.85 11.72
N PRO A 5 -20.34 -6.81 12.54
CA PRO A 5 -19.54 -5.60 12.70
C PRO A 5 -18.94 -5.17 11.36
N THR A 6 -18.72 -3.87 11.18
CA THR A 6 -18.02 -3.33 10.02
C THR A 6 -16.61 -3.91 9.97
N TYR A 7 -16.23 -4.49 8.83
CA TYR A 7 -14.89 -5.02 8.61
C TYR A 7 -13.97 -3.91 8.08
N ILE A 8 -12.93 -3.59 8.85
CA ILE A 8 -12.00 -2.49 8.57
C ILE A 8 -10.71 -3.04 7.95
N ILE A 9 -10.37 -2.54 6.76
CA ILE A 9 -9.14 -2.89 6.06
C ILE A 9 -8.20 -1.67 6.08
N ALA A 10 -7.03 -1.83 6.70
CA ALA A 10 -5.93 -0.87 6.61
C ALA A 10 -5.24 -0.98 5.23
N GLU A 11 -5.30 0.07 4.42
CA GLU A 11 -4.65 0.09 3.10
C GLU A 11 -3.19 0.52 3.21
N ALA A 12 -2.27 -0.43 3.12
CA ALA A 12 -0.83 -0.14 3.02
C ALA A 12 -0.42 0.20 1.58
N GLY A 13 -1.08 -0.39 0.58
CA GLY A 13 -0.82 -0.10 -0.84
C GLY A 13 0.64 -0.37 -1.22
N VAL A 14 1.35 0.69 -1.63
CA VAL A 14 2.79 0.70 -1.96
C VAL A 14 3.64 1.44 -0.92
N ASN A 15 3.05 1.87 0.21
CA ASN A 15 3.68 2.77 1.19
C ASN A 15 4.88 2.16 1.93
N HIS A 16 5.17 0.87 1.71
CA HIS A 16 6.41 0.23 2.15
C HIS A 16 7.65 0.66 1.34
N ASN A 17 7.49 1.39 0.23
CA ASN A 17 8.60 1.90 -0.61
C ASN A 17 9.64 0.85 -1.08
N GLY A 18 9.26 -0.43 -1.17
CA GLY A 18 10.17 -1.52 -1.52
C GLY A 18 10.98 -2.07 -0.35
N ASP A 19 10.80 -1.56 0.87
CA ASP A 19 11.44 -2.03 2.09
C ASP A 19 10.55 -3.03 2.83
N ILE A 20 11.05 -4.26 2.98
CA ILE A 20 10.34 -5.34 3.69
C ILE A 20 10.20 -5.05 5.19
N ASN A 21 11.16 -4.38 5.82
CA ASN A 21 11.08 -4.06 7.25
C ASN A 21 10.00 -3.02 7.50
N LEU A 22 9.89 -2.03 6.62
CA LEU A 22 8.79 -1.05 6.67
C LEU A 22 7.44 -1.74 6.42
N ALA A 23 7.36 -2.72 5.51
CA ALA A 23 6.14 -3.50 5.31
C ALA A 23 5.71 -4.26 6.58
N LEU A 24 6.66 -4.87 7.30
CA LEU A 24 6.40 -5.55 8.57
C LEU A 24 5.93 -4.56 9.65
N GLN A 25 6.58 -3.39 9.76
CA GLN A 25 6.14 -2.34 10.68
C GLN A 25 4.72 -1.84 10.39
N LEU A 26 4.33 -1.75 9.11
CA LEU A 26 2.96 -1.39 8.73
C LEU A 26 1.94 -2.44 9.20
N ILE A 27 2.32 -3.73 9.21
CA ILE A 27 1.48 -4.81 9.76
C ILE A 27 1.30 -4.61 11.26
N ASP A 28 2.39 -4.38 12.00
CA ASP A 28 2.34 -4.15 13.44
C ASP A 28 1.42 -2.96 13.79
N ILE A 29 1.55 -1.84 13.06
CA ILE A 29 0.70 -0.65 13.26
C ILE A 29 -0.79 -0.95 12.94
N ALA A 30 -1.08 -1.75 11.92
CA ALA A 30 -2.45 -2.11 11.57
C ALA A 30 -3.11 -2.97 12.66
N VAL A 31 -2.35 -3.90 13.26
CA VAL A 31 -2.79 -4.68 14.42
C VAL A 31 -3.03 -3.78 15.63
N ASP A 32 -2.08 -2.89 15.95
CA ASP A 32 -2.18 -1.96 17.09
C ASP A 32 -3.36 -0.97 16.92
N SER A 33 -3.73 -0.66 15.68
CA SER A 33 -4.86 0.21 15.34
C SER A 33 -6.21 -0.51 15.38
N GLY A 34 -6.23 -1.83 15.54
CA GLY A 34 -7.46 -2.63 15.58
C GLY A 34 -8.10 -2.87 14.21
N ALA A 35 -7.33 -2.84 13.12
CA ALA A 35 -7.84 -3.22 11.81
C ALA A 35 -8.07 -4.74 11.72
N ASP A 36 -9.11 -5.16 11.01
CA ASP A 36 -9.39 -6.59 10.80
C ASP A 36 -8.48 -7.23 9.76
N ALA A 37 -7.98 -6.42 8.82
CA ALA A 37 -6.99 -6.82 7.82
C ALA A 37 -6.12 -5.64 7.40
N ILE A 38 -4.97 -5.97 6.80
CA ILE A 38 -4.11 -5.04 6.08
C ILE A 38 -3.99 -5.48 4.62
N LYS A 39 -4.01 -4.53 3.69
CA LYS A 39 -3.96 -4.80 2.24
C LYS A 39 -2.77 -4.13 1.57
N PHE A 40 -2.02 -4.92 0.82
CA PHE A 40 -0.92 -4.48 -0.04
C PHE A 40 -1.31 -4.58 -1.52
N GLN A 41 -0.63 -3.81 -2.37
CA GLN A 41 -0.83 -3.86 -3.82
C GLN A 41 0.25 -4.73 -4.47
N THR A 42 -0.18 -5.70 -5.28
CA THR A 42 0.72 -6.51 -6.11
C THR A 42 0.48 -6.15 -7.58
N PHE A 43 1.52 -5.66 -8.26
CA PHE A 43 1.46 -5.38 -9.69
C PHE A 43 2.85 -5.48 -10.31
N VAL A 44 2.87 -5.67 -11.63
CA VAL A 44 4.06 -5.53 -12.47
C VAL A 44 3.89 -4.21 -13.22
N SER A 45 4.74 -3.22 -12.92
CA SER A 45 4.62 -1.84 -13.41
C SER A 45 4.45 -1.77 -14.92
N GLU A 46 5.21 -2.58 -15.65
CA GLU A 46 5.25 -2.64 -17.11
C GLU A 46 3.93 -3.13 -17.71
N LYS A 47 3.12 -3.86 -16.92
CA LYS A 47 1.81 -4.39 -17.34
C LYS A 47 0.65 -3.46 -16.97
N LEU A 48 0.88 -2.46 -16.13
CA LEU A 48 -0.18 -1.62 -15.56
C LEU A 48 -0.07 -0.15 -15.95
N VAL A 49 1.14 0.36 -16.14
CA VAL A 49 1.41 1.79 -16.35
C VAL A 49 1.84 2.03 -17.79
N SER A 50 1.27 3.06 -18.42
CA SER A 50 1.71 3.52 -19.74
C SER A 50 3.10 4.15 -19.65
N ILE A 51 3.96 3.90 -20.64
CA ILE A 51 5.26 4.57 -20.78
C ILE A 51 5.13 6.10 -20.93
N HIS A 52 3.95 6.60 -21.30
CA HIS A 52 3.66 8.02 -21.43
C HIS A 52 3.05 8.62 -20.15
N ALA A 53 2.76 7.80 -19.14
CA ALA A 53 2.25 8.28 -17.87
C ALA A 53 3.36 9.04 -17.13
N SER A 54 3.11 10.32 -16.85
CA SER A 54 4.01 11.10 -16.02
C SER A 54 3.99 10.59 -14.57
N LYS A 55 5.16 10.42 -13.96
CA LYS A 55 5.28 10.16 -12.51
C LYS A 55 4.59 11.27 -11.72
N ALA A 56 3.96 10.92 -10.60
CA ALA A 56 3.45 11.91 -9.65
C ALA A 56 4.62 12.77 -9.11
N ILE A 57 4.34 14.03 -8.73
CA ILE A 57 5.39 14.98 -8.33
C ILE A 57 6.28 14.40 -7.21
N TYR A 58 5.69 13.77 -6.20
CA TYR A 58 6.43 13.17 -5.09
C TYR A 58 7.30 11.98 -5.51
N GLN A 59 6.94 11.26 -6.59
CA GLN A 59 7.72 10.14 -7.12
C GLN A 59 8.90 10.61 -7.99
N LYS A 60 8.83 11.80 -8.57
CA LYS A 60 9.94 12.38 -9.34
C LYS A 60 11.16 12.68 -8.46
N ASN A 61 10.94 12.94 -7.17
CA ASN A 61 11.99 13.35 -6.25
C ASN A 61 12.68 12.17 -5.52
N THR A 62 12.14 10.95 -5.64
CA THR A 62 12.59 9.78 -4.88
C THR A 62 13.12 8.65 -5.77
N THR A 63 13.18 8.85 -7.08
CA THR A 63 13.73 7.88 -8.03
C THR A 63 14.72 8.57 -8.96
N ASP A 64 15.96 8.06 -9.01
CA ASP A 64 16.99 8.48 -9.96
C ASP A 64 16.55 8.18 -11.42
N PRO A 65 17.15 8.85 -12.43
CA PRO A 65 16.75 8.73 -13.84
C PRO A 65 16.78 7.30 -14.38
#